data_AF-H0Q1T2-F1
#
_entry.id   AF-H0Q1T2-F1
#
_cell.length_a   1.000
_cell.length_b   1.000
_cell.length_c   1.000
_cell.angle_alpha   90.00
_cell.angle_beta   90.00
_cell.angle_gamma   90.00
#
_symmetry.space_group_name_H-M   'P 1'
#
loop_
_entity.id
_entity.type
_entity.pdbx_description
1 polymer ?
#
loop_
_entity_poly.entity_id
_entity_poly.type
_entity_poly.pdbx_seq_one_letter_code
_entity_poly.pdbx_strand_id
1 'polypeptide(L)'
;MKMIKQILAATAALAFMAPAIANNAPGTPQPNPKLLKSTADHAKFKELQQQFASSPEVTKACLVCHDQTGKYKKPSGFAGNPVTKDTEFPPGSGKIVRGINLSDIAQKVGKTKRSACGACHFYSGGGDGVKHGDLDSSLDAPEKALDVHMAADGLNFTCATCHQTEGHQVPGSRYAPTAMDRGGAHLRGKADRANPATCQSYGQTPHKKEAKLNDHSDKLACQTCHIPAFSRGDVPTKMSWDWSTAGKRDKDGKPLVVKNDEGHDVYLGIKGDFVYEDNVKPEYVWFNGTVTYTLADDRIDKANQPIYINRFEGSADDGKSMIWPIKLFRGKQPFDAENRTLTINHLAGQDDSAYWTNLNWDKAIAAGMAAAGQPYSGKYDFIETIGMWPITHMVAPKDKAVACAECHASNGRLEKGRWPLHPGPQPRPPGNARHRRLDARRADAARRHRPWLGPHRHCQTQALRGRSWHAFMYSSVSNASGTGHRPC
;
A
#
# COMPACT_ATOMS: atom_id res chain seq x y z
N MET A 1 -18.79 87.68 3.64
CA MET A 1 -18.05 87.43 4.91
C MET A 1 -18.94 86.67 5.86
N LYS A 2 -18.47 85.52 6.39
CA LYS A 2 -19.12 84.59 7.35
C LYS A 2 -20.38 83.90 6.77
N MET A 3 -20.34 82.64 6.37
CA MET A 3 -20.32 81.51 7.31
C MET A 3 -19.69 80.26 6.66
N ILE A 4 -18.38 80.14 6.82
CA ILE A 4 -17.67 78.86 6.96
C ILE A 4 -17.70 78.58 8.47
N LYS A 5 -18.44 77.57 8.97
CA LYS A 5 -18.20 76.89 10.28
C LYS A 5 -19.21 75.83 10.76
N GLN A 6 -20.00 75.16 9.92
CA GLN A 6 -20.88 74.06 10.40
C GLN A 6 -20.77 72.73 9.64
N ILE A 7 -19.69 72.51 8.87
CA ILE A 7 -19.43 71.24 8.16
C ILE A 7 -18.68 70.19 9.01
N LEU A 8 -18.39 70.46 10.29
CA LEU A 8 -17.76 69.49 11.19
C LEU A 8 -18.45 69.49 12.55
N ALA A 9 -19.49 68.65 12.71
CA ALA A 9 -19.89 68.00 13.95
C ALA A 9 -21.33 67.44 13.84
N ALA A 10 -21.53 66.37 13.07
CA ALA A 10 -22.65 65.45 13.27
C ALA A 10 -22.35 64.05 12.70
N THR A 11 -21.08 63.66 12.66
CA THR A 11 -20.66 62.25 12.57
C THR A 11 -20.74 61.64 13.96
N ALA A 12 -21.96 61.38 14.45
CA ALA A 12 -22.26 60.47 15.58
C ALA A 12 -23.75 60.53 15.93
N ALA A 13 -24.63 59.94 15.11
CA ALA A 13 -25.93 59.39 15.53
C ALA A 13 -26.69 58.91 14.30
N LEU A 14 -26.44 57.67 13.87
CA LEU A 14 -27.39 56.78 13.18
C LEU A 14 -26.70 55.43 12.93
N ALA A 15 -26.14 54.86 14.01
CA ALA A 15 -26.19 53.42 14.18
C ALA A 15 -27.65 53.07 14.53
N PHE A 16 -28.16 51.96 14.01
CA PHE A 16 -29.57 51.53 14.01
C PHE A 16 -30.41 52.11 12.86
N MET A 17 -30.28 51.49 11.69
CA MET A 17 -31.39 50.87 10.92
C MET A 17 -30.83 50.44 9.55
N ALA A 18 -30.22 49.25 9.51
CA ALA A 18 -29.91 48.59 8.25
C ALA A 18 -31.22 48.11 7.61
N PRO A 19 -31.47 48.40 6.32
CA PRO A 19 -32.65 47.90 5.63
C PRO A 19 -32.53 46.39 5.43
N ALA A 20 -33.52 45.68 5.98
CA ALA A 20 -33.82 44.29 5.71
C ALA A 20 -34.23 44.09 4.25
N ILE A 21 -33.26 44.02 3.33
CA ILE A 21 -33.49 43.58 1.95
C ILE A 21 -32.25 42.82 1.45
N ALA A 22 -32.03 41.61 1.99
CA ALA A 22 -31.11 40.63 1.41
C ALA A 22 -31.46 39.22 1.88
N ASN A 23 -32.70 38.79 1.66
CA ASN A 23 -33.11 37.40 1.84
C ASN A 23 -34.14 37.05 0.77
N ASN A 24 -33.69 36.93 -0.47
CA ASN A 24 -34.41 36.25 -1.56
C ASN A 24 -33.42 35.85 -2.66
N ALA A 25 -32.32 35.19 -2.26
CA ALA A 25 -31.63 34.29 -3.19
C ALA A 25 -32.46 32.99 -3.23
N PRO A 26 -32.76 32.42 -4.40
CA PRO A 26 -33.36 31.09 -4.49
C PRO A 26 -32.45 30.14 -3.71
N GLY A 27 -32.98 29.54 -2.63
CA GLY A 27 -32.25 28.58 -1.83
C GLY A 27 -31.66 27.51 -2.75
N THR A 28 -30.36 27.29 -2.63
CA THR A 28 -29.72 26.10 -3.22
C THR A 28 -30.61 24.90 -2.88
N PRO A 29 -31.05 24.11 -3.87
CA PRO A 29 -31.94 22.98 -3.60
C PRO A 29 -31.33 22.12 -2.50
N GLN A 30 -32.00 22.01 -1.35
CA GLN A 30 -31.52 21.13 -0.31
C GLN A 30 -31.53 19.70 -0.87
N PRO A 31 -30.41 18.97 -0.77
CA PRO A 31 -30.35 17.61 -1.29
C PRO A 31 -31.43 16.76 -0.61
N ASN A 32 -32.14 15.97 -1.42
CA ASN A 32 -33.19 15.06 -0.96
C ASN A 32 -32.73 14.27 0.27
N PRO A 33 -33.46 14.27 1.41
CA PRO A 33 -33.11 13.52 2.61
C PRO A 33 -32.87 12.02 2.38
N LYS A 34 -33.44 11.45 1.31
CA LYS A 34 -33.18 10.06 0.91
C LYS A 34 -31.79 9.84 0.27
N LEU A 35 -31.15 10.88 -0.28
CA LEU A 35 -29.78 10.86 -0.79
C LEU A 35 -28.72 11.12 0.30
N LEU A 36 -29.13 11.57 1.49
CA LEU A 36 -28.25 11.89 2.62
C LEU A 36 -27.91 10.71 3.53
N LYS A 37 -28.42 9.50 3.28
CA LYS A 37 -28.00 8.30 4.00
C LYS A 37 -26.68 7.76 3.46
N SER A 38 -25.64 8.59 3.50
CA SER A 38 -24.28 8.10 3.46
C SER A 38 -23.98 7.44 4.81
N THR A 39 -23.55 6.18 4.80
CA THR A 39 -22.97 5.53 6.00
C THR A 39 -21.55 6.03 6.30
N ALA A 40 -21.03 6.94 5.47
CA ALA A 40 -19.74 7.57 5.62
C ALA A 40 -19.84 9.01 6.11
N ASP A 41 -19.04 9.31 7.14
CA ASP A 41 -18.69 10.66 7.53
C ASP A 41 -17.57 11.18 6.63
N HIS A 42 -17.97 11.96 5.61
CA HIS A 42 -17.06 12.46 4.58
C HIS A 42 -16.00 13.43 5.13
N ALA A 43 -16.23 14.04 6.30
CA ALA A 43 -15.24 14.90 6.94
C ALA A 43 -13.99 14.12 7.40
N LYS A 44 -14.05 12.78 7.47
CA LYS A 44 -12.93 11.92 7.89
C LYS A 44 -12.03 11.45 6.73
N PHE A 45 -12.38 11.71 5.47
CA PHE A 45 -11.56 11.31 4.34
C PHE A 45 -10.46 12.31 4.08
N LYS A 46 -9.20 11.87 4.12
CA LYS A 46 -8.03 12.73 3.88
C LYS A 46 -8.07 13.35 2.49
N GLU A 47 -8.57 12.60 1.51
CA GLU A 47 -8.76 13.05 0.13
C GLU A 47 -9.77 14.20 0.03
N LEU A 48 -10.65 14.35 1.03
CA LEU A 48 -11.61 15.45 1.14
C LEU A 48 -11.18 16.53 2.16
N GLN A 49 -10.09 16.31 2.91
CA GLN A 49 -9.48 17.26 3.84
C GLN A 49 -8.44 18.15 3.14
N GLN A 50 -8.80 18.63 1.96
CA GLN A 50 -8.01 19.62 1.21
C GLN A 50 -8.93 20.77 0.80
N GLN A 51 -8.33 21.94 0.56
CA GLN A 51 -9.09 23.05 -0.01
C GLN A 51 -9.39 22.73 -1.46
N PHE A 52 -10.67 22.58 -1.78
CA PHE A 52 -11.11 22.46 -3.16
C PHE A 52 -11.42 23.86 -3.70
N ALA A 53 -10.79 24.19 -4.82
CA ALA A 53 -11.04 25.45 -5.53
C ALA A 53 -12.39 25.42 -6.27
N SER A 54 -12.99 24.24 -6.48
CA SER A 54 -14.29 24.10 -7.16
C SER A 54 -15.00 22.77 -6.89
N SER A 55 -16.32 22.71 -7.03
CA SER A 55 -17.11 21.46 -6.89
C SER A 55 -16.65 20.32 -7.83
N PRO A 56 -16.25 20.57 -9.09
CA PRO A 56 -15.65 19.55 -9.95
C PRO A 56 -14.39 18.90 -9.38
N GLU A 57 -13.62 19.60 -8.56
CA GLU A 57 -12.43 19.06 -7.91
C GLU A 57 -12.77 18.02 -6.85
N VAL A 58 -13.84 18.26 -6.07
CA VAL A 58 -14.42 17.28 -5.14
C VAL A 58 -14.91 16.05 -5.90
N THR A 59 -15.63 16.24 -7.00
CA THR A 59 -16.15 15.15 -7.83
C THR A 59 -15.03 14.24 -8.35
N LYS A 60 -13.88 14.80 -8.77
CA LYS A 60 -12.73 14.01 -9.25
C LYS A 60 -12.25 12.96 -8.25
N ALA A 61 -12.33 13.22 -6.94
CA ALA A 61 -11.94 12.26 -5.92
C ALA A 61 -12.87 11.03 -5.91
N CYS A 62 -14.17 11.22 -6.16
CA CYS A 62 -15.16 10.15 -6.19
C CYS A 62 -15.07 9.29 -7.46
N LEU A 63 -14.74 9.91 -8.61
CA LEU A 63 -14.82 9.24 -9.92
C LEU A 63 -13.82 8.11 -10.10
N VAL A 64 -12.70 8.11 -9.37
CA VAL A 64 -11.70 7.03 -9.47
C VAL A 64 -12.27 5.66 -9.11
N CYS A 65 -13.22 5.62 -8.16
CA CYS A 65 -13.87 4.39 -7.73
C CYS A 65 -15.26 4.22 -8.36
N HIS A 66 -15.99 5.32 -8.57
CA HIS A 66 -17.41 5.28 -8.90
C HIS A 66 -17.74 5.41 -10.38
N ASP A 67 -16.77 5.70 -11.25
CA ASP A 67 -16.99 5.78 -12.70
C ASP A 67 -17.56 4.46 -13.26
N GLN A 68 -18.68 4.53 -13.98
CA GLN A 68 -19.27 3.39 -14.70
C GLN A 68 -18.97 3.40 -16.19
N THR A 69 -18.37 4.47 -16.72
CA THR A 69 -18.11 4.67 -18.15
C THR A 69 -16.84 4.02 -18.63
N GLY A 70 -15.88 3.74 -17.73
CA GLY A 70 -14.54 3.28 -18.07
C GLY A 70 -13.67 4.36 -18.71
N LYS A 71 -14.11 5.62 -18.70
CA LYS A 71 -13.40 6.76 -19.34
C LYS A 71 -12.59 7.57 -18.35
N TYR A 72 -12.85 7.43 -17.05
CA TYR A 72 -12.05 8.12 -16.05
C TYR A 72 -10.64 7.54 -15.98
N LYS A 73 -9.63 8.39 -16.21
CA LYS A 73 -8.23 7.99 -16.21
C LYS A 73 -7.36 9.06 -15.57
N LYS A 74 -6.33 8.61 -14.84
CA LYS A 74 -5.25 9.42 -14.28
C LYS A 74 -3.95 9.03 -14.97
N PRO A 75 -3.64 9.61 -16.14
CA PRO A 75 -2.44 9.23 -16.88
C PRO A 75 -1.17 9.51 -16.07
N SER A 76 -0.15 8.67 -16.24
CA SER A 76 1.16 8.85 -15.61
C SER A 76 1.76 10.20 -15.99
N GLY A 77 2.45 10.83 -15.05
CA GLY A 77 3.10 12.15 -15.25
C GLY A 77 2.24 13.37 -14.90
N PHE A 78 0.96 13.19 -14.53
CA PHE A 78 0.04 14.29 -14.18
C PHE A 78 -0.24 14.41 -12.67
N ALA A 79 0.64 13.89 -11.81
CA ALA A 79 0.51 13.96 -10.35
C ALA A 79 -0.87 13.50 -9.82
N GLY A 80 -1.47 12.47 -10.44
CA GLY A 80 -2.78 11.94 -10.05
C GLY A 80 -3.99 12.74 -10.53
N ASN A 81 -3.78 13.77 -11.35
CA ASN A 81 -4.87 14.54 -11.96
C ASN A 81 -5.35 13.88 -13.26
N PRO A 82 -6.68 13.89 -13.53
CA PRO A 82 -7.18 13.61 -14.86
C PRO A 82 -6.83 14.73 -15.84
N VAL A 83 -6.64 14.37 -17.10
CA VAL A 83 -6.42 15.33 -18.20
C VAL A 83 -7.77 15.67 -18.82
N THR A 84 -8.20 16.93 -18.75
CA THR A 84 -9.53 17.38 -19.23
C THR A 84 -9.49 18.13 -20.56
N LYS A 85 -8.30 18.47 -21.04
CA LYS A 85 -8.04 19.06 -22.34
C LYS A 85 -6.92 18.30 -23.01
N ASP A 86 -6.96 18.17 -24.32
CA ASP A 86 -5.88 17.57 -25.09
C ASP A 86 -4.56 18.25 -24.71
N THR A 87 -3.61 17.45 -24.24
CA THR A 87 -2.35 17.95 -23.69
C THR A 87 -1.20 17.14 -24.27
N GLU A 88 -0.20 17.82 -24.82
CA GLU A 88 1.03 17.19 -25.26
C GLU A 88 1.89 16.79 -24.05
N PHE A 89 2.29 15.53 -23.96
CA PHE A 89 3.09 15.05 -22.82
C PHE A 89 4.06 13.92 -23.21
N PRO A 90 5.38 14.08 -22.93
CA PRO A 90 6.02 15.30 -22.45
C PRO A 90 5.91 16.49 -23.44
N PRO A 91 6.05 17.75 -22.99
CA PRO A 91 6.05 18.90 -23.90
C PRO A 91 7.09 18.75 -25.01
N GLY A 92 6.71 19.04 -26.26
CA GLY A 92 7.59 18.92 -27.44
C GLY A 92 7.82 17.50 -27.95
N SER A 93 7.12 16.49 -27.42
CA SER A 93 7.24 15.09 -27.85
C SER A 93 6.36 14.71 -29.06
N GLY A 94 5.41 15.57 -29.45
CA GLY A 94 4.34 15.29 -30.41
C GLY A 94 3.25 14.34 -29.90
N LYS A 95 3.35 13.82 -28.67
CA LYS A 95 2.40 12.84 -28.12
C LYS A 95 1.26 13.52 -27.38
N ILE A 96 0.05 13.45 -27.93
CA ILE A 96 -1.15 14.06 -27.33
C ILE A 96 -1.89 13.07 -26.43
N VAL A 97 -2.00 13.43 -25.14
CA VAL A 97 -2.91 12.79 -24.19
C VAL A 97 -4.29 13.43 -24.33
N ARG A 98 -5.26 12.64 -24.80
CA ARG A 98 -6.63 13.12 -25.01
C ARG A 98 -7.36 13.43 -23.71
N GLY A 99 -8.00 14.60 -23.68
CA GLY A 99 -8.82 15.07 -22.57
C GLY A 99 -10.08 14.22 -22.36
N ILE A 100 -10.53 14.13 -21.11
CA ILE A 100 -11.78 13.46 -20.74
C ILE A 100 -12.86 14.46 -20.35
N ASN A 101 -14.12 14.12 -20.65
CA ASN A 101 -15.27 14.90 -20.22
C ASN A 101 -15.72 14.47 -18.82
N LEU A 102 -15.36 15.24 -17.80
CA LEU A 102 -15.73 14.96 -16.42
C LEU A 102 -17.24 15.04 -16.17
N SER A 103 -17.97 15.88 -16.92
CA SER A 103 -19.42 16.02 -16.76
C SER A 103 -20.13 14.71 -17.16
N ASP A 104 -19.80 14.18 -18.33
CA ASP A 104 -20.39 12.93 -18.84
C ASP A 104 -20.07 11.74 -17.93
N ILE A 105 -18.88 11.73 -17.34
CA ILE A 105 -18.44 10.70 -16.39
C ILE A 105 -19.19 10.85 -15.07
N ALA A 106 -19.29 12.06 -14.52
CA ALA A 106 -19.92 12.33 -13.24
C ALA A 106 -21.42 12.01 -13.22
N GLN A 107 -22.09 12.13 -14.38
CA GLN A 107 -23.49 11.73 -14.53
C GLN A 107 -23.70 10.21 -14.50
N LYS A 108 -22.63 9.42 -14.62
CA LYS A 108 -22.66 7.95 -14.71
C LYS A 108 -21.85 7.32 -13.57
N VAL A 109 -22.05 7.83 -12.36
CA VAL A 109 -21.50 7.23 -11.14
C VAL A 109 -22.35 6.05 -10.67
N GLY A 110 -21.71 5.05 -10.05
CA GLY A 110 -22.40 3.86 -9.57
C GLY A 110 -21.57 3.05 -8.58
N LYS A 111 -22.02 1.81 -8.30
CA LYS A 111 -21.29 0.87 -7.45
C LYS A 111 -19.94 0.52 -8.10
N THR A 112 -18.90 0.37 -7.29
CA THR A 112 -17.56 0.05 -7.78
C THR A 112 -17.54 -1.25 -8.59
N LYS A 113 -16.69 -1.29 -9.61
CA LYS A 113 -16.41 -2.46 -10.46
C LYS A 113 -14.97 -2.94 -10.19
N ARG A 114 -14.61 -4.15 -10.64
CA ARG A 114 -13.24 -4.66 -10.55
C ARG A 114 -12.24 -3.75 -11.26
N SER A 115 -12.53 -3.32 -12.48
CA SER A 115 -11.76 -2.31 -13.24
C SER A 115 -11.50 -1.00 -12.48
N ALA A 116 -12.43 -0.53 -11.66
CA ALA A 116 -12.23 0.71 -10.88
C ALA A 116 -11.14 0.53 -9.81
N CYS A 117 -11.14 -0.61 -9.11
CA CYS A 117 -10.06 -0.98 -8.19
C CYS A 117 -8.77 -1.29 -8.97
N GLY A 118 -8.92 -2.03 -10.07
CA GLY A 118 -7.86 -2.49 -10.96
C GLY A 118 -7.04 -1.38 -11.60
N ALA A 119 -7.65 -0.21 -11.86
CA ALA A 119 -6.96 0.97 -12.38
C ALA A 119 -5.69 1.34 -11.60
N CYS A 120 -5.64 1.02 -10.30
CA CYS A 120 -4.44 1.14 -9.47
C CYS A 120 -3.87 -0.21 -9.04
N HIS A 121 -4.73 -1.18 -8.72
CA HIS A 121 -4.30 -2.44 -8.10
C HIS A 121 -3.71 -3.45 -9.10
N PHE A 122 -4.12 -3.43 -10.38
CA PHE A 122 -3.57 -4.32 -11.42
C PHE A 122 -2.24 -3.80 -11.99
N TYR A 123 -2.10 -2.48 -12.10
CA TYR A 123 -0.96 -1.83 -12.77
C TYR A 123 0.12 -1.31 -11.81
N SER A 124 0.08 -1.75 -10.55
CA SER A 124 1.04 -1.34 -9.54
C SER A 124 2.46 -1.86 -9.88
N GLY A 125 3.47 -1.01 -9.68
CA GLY A 125 4.87 -1.36 -9.98
C GLY A 125 5.34 -1.01 -11.39
N GLY A 126 4.54 -0.28 -12.16
CA GLY A 126 4.92 0.25 -13.47
C GLY A 126 4.49 -0.60 -14.66
N GLY A 127 3.55 -1.53 -14.46
CA GLY A 127 2.98 -2.38 -15.49
C GLY A 127 1.90 -3.30 -14.91
N ASP A 128 1.15 -3.96 -15.78
CA ASP A 128 0.11 -4.93 -15.41
C ASP A 128 0.71 -6.17 -14.73
N GLY A 129 0.11 -6.63 -13.63
CA GLY A 129 0.54 -7.81 -12.87
C GLY A 129 1.93 -7.71 -12.21
N VAL A 130 2.67 -6.62 -12.41
CA VAL A 130 4.10 -6.51 -12.07
C VAL A 130 4.38 -6.69 -10.58
N LYS A 131 3.59 -6.05 -9.70
CA LYS A 131 3.91 -6.00 -8.27
C LYS A 131 3.39 -7.19 -7.48
N HIS A 132 2.08 -7.39 -7.42
CA HIS A 132 1.45 -8.40 -6.56
C HIS A 132 1.48 -9.79 -7.20
N GLY A 133 1.25 -9.87 -8.51
CA GLY A 133 1.22 -11.13 -9.27
C GLY A 133 -0.07 -11.93 -9.12
N ASP A 134 -0.85 -11.74 -8.06
CA ASP A 134 -2.22 -12.27 -7.93
C ASP A 134 -3.31 -11.23 -8.26
N LEU A 135 -2.91 -10.04 -8.72
CA LEU A 135 -3.81 -8.96 -9.14
C LEU A 135 -3.30 -8.35 -10.45
N ASP A 136 -4.03 -8.60 -11.53
CA ASP A 136 -3.75 -8.12 -12.88
C ASP A 136 -5.04 -7.94 -13.69
N SER A 137 -4.94 -7.39 -14.91
CA SER A 137 -6.08 -7.03 -15.74
C SER A 137 -7.00 -8.20 -16.13
N SER A 138 -6.51 -9.43 -16.16
CA SER A 138 -7.32 -10.62 -16.43
C SER A 138 -8.45 -10.83 -15.39
N LEU A 139 -8.33 -10.21 -14.21
CA LEU A 139 -9.34 -10.26 -13.15
C LEU A 139 -10.50 -9.27 -13.35
N ASP A 140 -10.53 -8.47 -14.43
CA ASP A 140 -11.72 -7.64 -14.70
C ASP A 140 -12.94 -8.52 -15.07
N ALA A 141 -12.72 -9.58 -15.85
CA ALA A 141 -13.74 -10.57 -16.20
C ALA A 141 -13.13 -11.99 -16.32
N PRO A 142 -12.66 -12.58 -15.20
CA PRO A 142 -11.91 -13.82 -15.25
C PRO A 142 -12.83 -15.02 -15.48
N GLU A 143 -12.29 -16.10 -16.03
CA GLU A 143 -12.91 -17.41 -15.97
C GLU A 143 -12.78 -18.03 -14.59
N LYS A 144 -13.63 -19.02 -14.29
CA LYS A 144 -13.58 -19.78 -13.03
C LYS A 144 -12.23 -20.46 -12.75
N ALA A 145 -11.50 -20.84 -13.80
CA ALA A 145 -10.18 -21.45 -13.65
C ALA A 145 -9.16 -20.48 -13.02
N LEU A 146 -9.29 -19.19 -13.29
CA LEU A 146 -8.41 -18.15 -12.78
C LEU A 146 -8.78 -17.74 -11.34
N ASP A 147 -10.05 -17.36 -11.10
CA ASP A 147 -10.53 -17.07 -9.74
C ASP A 147 -11.99 -17.48 -9.57
N VAL A 148 -12.27 -18.42 -8.66
CA VAL A 148 -13.62 -18.96 -8.45
C VAL A 148 -14.61 -17.94 -7.86
N HIS A 149 -14.12 -16.90 -7.19
CA HIS A 149 -14.97 -15.86 -6.59
C HIS A 149 -15.32 -14.77 -7.60
N MET A 150 -14.33 -14.37 -8.40
CA MET A 150 -14.48 -13.29 -9.38
C MET A 150 -14.94 -13.77 -10.76
N ALA A 151 -15.01 -15.09 -10.99
CA ALA A 151 -15.49 -15.73 -12.21
C ALA A 151 -16.72 -15.02 -12.78
N ALA A 152 -16.61 -14.46 -13.99
CA ALA A 152 -17.64 -13.61 -14.60
C ALA A 152 -18.95 -14.37 -14.85
N ASP A 153 -18.86 -15.67 -15.14
CA ASP A 153 -19.96 -16.61 -15.36
C ASP A 153 -20.39 -17.36 -14.08
N GLY A 154 -19.76 -17.07 -12.95
CA GLY A 154 -19.97 -17.73 -11.67
C GLY A 154 -20.48 -16.78 -10.58
N LEU A 155 -19.76 -16.75 -9.45
CA LEU A 155 -20.10 -15.87 -8.32
C LEU A 155 -19.98 -14.39 -8.70
N ASN A 156 -19.11 -14.06 -9.66
CA ASN A 156 -18.92 -12.72 -10.24
C ASN A 156 -18.74 -11.61 -9.20
N PHE A 157 -17.98 -11.87 -8.15
CA PHE A 157 -17.78 -10.91 -7.07
C PHE A 157 -17.01 -9.68 -7.53
N THR A 158 -17.43 -8.52 -7.07
CA THR A 158 -16.59 -7.31 -7.14
C THR A 158 -15.62 -7.32 -5.95
N CYS A 159 -14.58 -6.48 -6.03
CA CYS A 159 -13.63 -6.34 -4.91
C CYS A 159 -14.38 -5.98 -3.61
N ALA A 160 -15.37 -5.08 -3.71
CA ALA A 160 -16.19 -4.62 -2.59
C ALA A 160 -17.12 -5.70 -2.01
N THR A 161 -17.27 -6.86 -2.65
CA THR A 161 -18.02 -8.00 -2.08
C THR A 161 -17.25 -8.65 -0.92
N CYS A 162 -15.92 -8.73 -0.98
CA CYS A 162 -15.09 -9.21 0.13
C CYS A 162 -14.48 -8.06 0.93
N HIS A 163 -14.02 -7.01 0.24
CA HIS A 163 -13.57 -5.77 0.87
C HIS A 163 -14.77 -4.86 1.18
N GLN A 164 -15.78 -5.43 1.86
CA GLN A 164 -17.00 -4.71 2.19
C GLN A 164 -16.67 -3.51 3.06
N THR A 165 -17.02 -2.33 2.57
CA THR A 165 -16.70 -1.07 3.22
C THR A 165 -17.88 -0.58 4.06
N GLU A 166 -17.63 -0.18 5.30
CA GLU A 166 -18.52 0.72 6.04
C GLU A 166 -17.83 2.08 6.14
N GLY A 167 -18.54 3.16 5.83
CA GLY A 167 -17.98 4.50 5.87
C GLY A 167 -16.73 4.71 4.99
N HIS A 168 -16.68 4.09 3.82
CA HIS A 168 -15.50 3.95 2.92
C HIS A 168 -14.20 3.49 3.61
N GLN A 169 -14.28 2.85 4.78
CA GLN A 169 -13.14 2.15 5.35
C GLN A 169 -13.01 0.79 4.66
N VAL A 170 -12.08 0.69 3.71
CA VAL A 170 -11.81 -0.56 2.99
C VAL A 170 -10.99 -1.51 3.87
N PRO A 171 -11.53 -2.67 4.28
CA PRO A 171 -10.79 -3.62 5.10
C PRO A 171 -9.76 -4.41 4.27
N GLY A 172 -8.87 -5.15 4.95
CA GLY A 172 -7.81 -5.91 4.28
C GLY A 172 -6.55 -5.09 4.01
N SER A 173 -6.17 -4.20 4.93
CA SER A 173 -4.96 -3.39 4.80
C SER A 173 -3.70 -4.26 4.77
N ARG A 174 -2.82 -3.98 3.80
CA ARG A 174 -1.48 -4.60 3.74
C ARG A 174 -0.57 -4.22 4.93
N TYR A 175 -0.89 -3.16 5.66
CA TYR A 175 -0.14 -2.69 6.83
C TYR A 175 -0.64 -3.28 8.15
N ALA A 176 -1.87 -3.81 8.15
CA ALA A 176 -2.48 -4.48 9.30
C ALA A 176 -3.21 -5.75 8.85
N PRO A 177 -2.50 -6.70 8.21
CA PRO A 177 -3.10 -7.93 7.72
C PRO A 177 -3.56 -8.84 8.88
N THR A 178 -4.63 -9.58 8.64
CA THR A 178 -5.11 -10.60 9.57
C THR A 178 -4.48 -11.94 9.23
N ALA A 179 -3.51 -12.39 10.02
CA ALA A 179 -2.85 -13.68 9.76
C ALA A 179 -3.65 -14.90 10.16
N MET A 180 -4.41 -14.82 11.24
CA MET A 180 -5.32 -15.87 11.69
C MET A 180 -6.63 -15.20 12.09
N ASP A 181 -7.72 -15.63 11.45
CA ASP A 181 -9.06 -15.20 11.82
C ASP A 181 -9.74 -16.35 12.56
N ARG A 182 -9.97 -16.17 13.87
CA ARG A 182 -10.63 -17.17 14.73
C ARG A 182 -12.14 -16.99 14.78
N GLY A 183 -12.70 -16.08 13.98
CA GLY A 183 -14.13 -15.85 13.86
C GLY A 183 -14.88 -17.03 13.24
N GLY A 184 -16.20 -17.04 13.46
CA GLY A 184 -17.11 -17.94 12.74
C GLY A 184 -17.20 -17.58 11.25
N ALA A 185 -17.88 -18.43 10.47
CA ALA A 185 -18.07 -18.17 9.05
C ALA A 185 -18.79 -16.82 8.84
N HIS A 186 -18.11 -15.90 8.16
CA HIS A 186 -18.69 -14.60 7.80
C HIS A 186 -19.63 -14.78 6.59
N LEU A 187 -20.94 -14.75 6.83
CA LEU A 187 -21.94 -14.71 5.77
C LEU A 187 -21.98 -13.29 5.18
N ARG A 188 -21.45 -13.15 3.96
CA ARG A 188 -21.39 -11.89 3.22
C ARG A 188 -22.79 -11.24 3.14
N GLY A 189 -22.95 -10.05 3.73
CA GLY A 189 -24.23 -9.33 3.86
C GLY A 189 -24.85 -9.31 5.27
N LYS A 190 -24.28 -10.02 6.26
CA LYS A 190 -24.67 -9.93 7.68
C LYS A 190 -23.82 -8.86 8.39
N ALA A 191 -24.42 -8.09 9.28
CA ALA A 191 -23.68 -7.18 10.15
C ALA A 191 -22.83 -7.99 11.15
N ASP A 192 -21.52 -7.96 10.96
CA ASP A 192 -20.51 -8.58 11.82
C ASP A 192 -19.27 -7.66 11.84
N ARG A 193 -18.57 -7.64 12.98
CA ARG A 193 -17.40 -6.79 13.25
C ARG A 193 -16.06 -7.48 12.90
N ALA A 194 -16.09 -8.75 12.50
CA ALA A 194 -14.91 -9.45 11.98
C ALA A 194 -14.43 -8.83 10.66
N ASN A 195 -13.17 -9.08 10.28
CA ASN A 195 -12.61 -8.58 9.03
C ASN A 195 -13.24 -9.34 7.83
N PRO A 196 -14.09 -8.70 7.00
CA PRO A 196 -14.81 -9.42 5.94
C PRO A 196 -13.90 -9.83 4.76
N ALA A 197 -12.66 -9.31 4.72
CA ALA A 197 -11.69 -9.60 3.66
C ALA A 197 -10.90 -10.90 3.89
N THR A 198 -11.20 -11.67 4.94
CA THR A 198 -10.53 -12.95 5.21
C THR A 198 -11.23 -14.11 4.48
N CYS A 199 -10.47 -15.16 4.16
CA CYS A 199 -11.02 -16.41 3.62
C CYS A 199 -11.95 -17.15 4.59
N GLN A 200 -12.00 -16.72 5.86
CA GLN A 200 -12.76 -17.35 6.92
C GLN A 200 -14.29 -17.29 6.72
N SER A 201 -14.75 -16.54 5.71
CA SER A 201 -16.13 -16.55 5.22
C SER A 201 -16.70 -17.96 4.94
N TYR A 202 -15.85 -18.99 4.78
CA TYR A 202 -16.24 -20.39 4.57
C TYR A 202 -16.23 -21.29 5.82
N GLY A 203 -15.85 -20.75 7.00
CA GLY A 203 -15.72 -21.49 8.26
C GLY A 203 -14.37 -22.21 8.41
N GLN A 204 -14.07 -22.67 9.64
CA GLN A 204 -12.77 -23.30 9.97
C GLN A 204 -12.68 -24.76 9.49
N THR A 205 -13.83 -25.41 9.31
CA THR A 205 -13.95 -26.84 8.99
C THR A 205 -14.77 -27.09 7.70
N PRO A 206 -14.41 -26.48 6.56
CA PRO A 206 -15.23 -26.55 5.35
C PRO A 206 -15.20 -27.94 4.67
N HIS A 207 -14.22 -28.79 5.00
CA HIS A 207 -14.02 -30.09 4.35
C HIS A 207 -14.88 -31.18 4.99
N LYS A 208 -16.04 -31.45 4.40
CA LYS A 208 -16.98 -32.48 4.90
C LYS A 208 -16.61 -33.92 4.49
N LYS A 209 -16.01 -34.08 3.30
CA LYS A 209 -15.65 -35.40 2.76
C LYS A 209 -14.28 -35.89 3.24
N GLU A 210 -13.34 -34.95 3.37
CA GLU A 210 -11.96 -35.19 3.75
C GLU A 210 -11.69 -34.45 5.07
N ALA A 211 -12.27 -34.96 6.17
CA ALA A 211 -12.28 -34.24 7.45
C ALA A 211 -10.85 -33.93 7.97
N LYS A 212 -9.85 -34.76 7.59
CA LYS A 212 -8.44 -34.56 7.95
C LYS A 212 -7.86 -33.24 7.43
N LEU A 213 -8.39 -32.68 6.34
CA LEU A 213 -7.98 -31.37 5.84
C LEU A 213 -8.36 -30.24 6.80
N ASN A 214 -9.37 -30.44 7.65
CA ASN A 214 -9.74 -29.45 8.66
C ASN A 214 -8.67 -29.31 9.74
N ASP A 215 -7.94 -30.38 10.10
CA ASP A 215 -6.83 -30.28 11.06
C ASP A 215 -5.70 -29.39 10.52
N HIS A 216 -5.59 -29.24 9.19
CA HIS A 216 -4.55 -28.42 8.59
C HIS A 216 -4.84 -26.92 8.78
N SER A 217 -6.10 -26.50 8.92
CA SER A 217 -6.42 -25.07 9.10
C SER A 217 -5.93 -24.51 10.44
N ASP A 218 -5.51 -25.37 11.38
CA ASP A 218 -4.83 -24.96 12.61
C ASP A 218 -3.46 -24.28 12.34
N LYS A 219 -2.81 -24.64 11.22
CA LYS A 219 -1.45 -24.20 10.89
C LYS A 219 -1.28 -23.72 9.46
N LEU A 220 -2.17 -24.03 8.53
CA LEU A 220 -2.14 -23.58 7.14
C LEU A 220 -3.23 -22.55 6.89
N ALA A 221 -2.86 -21.40 6.33
CA ALA A 221 -3.84 -20.48 5.79
C ALA A 221 -4.61 -21.13 4.63
N CYS A 222 -5.89 -20.83 4.47
CA CYS A 222 -6.70 -21.36 3.36
C CYS A 222 -6.04 -21.08 2.00
N GLN A 223 -5.44 -19.89 1.87
CA GLN A 223 -4.69 -19.43 0.71
C GLN A 223 -3.57 -20.39 0.32
N THR A 224 -2.86 -20.98 1.30
CA THR A 224 -1.73 -21.91 1.07
C THR A 224 -2.15 -23.11 0.23
N CYS A 225 -3.36 -23.63 0.46
CA CYS A 225 -3.88 -24.79 -0.25
C CYS A 225 -4.68 -24.40 -1.50
N HIS A 226 -5.38 -23.26 -1.46
CA HIS A 226 -6.35 -22.89 -2.49
C HIS A 226 -5.82 -21.91 -3.55
N ILE A 227 -4.59 -21.41 -3.39
CA ILE A 227 -3.89 -20.62 -4.41
C ILE A 227 -2.58 -21.35 -4.76
N PRO A 228 -2.64 -22.39 -5.61
CA PRO A 228 -1.48 -23.25 -5.89
C PRO A 228 -0.37 -22.53 -6.67
N ALA A 229 -0.73 -21.49 -7.42
CA ALA A 229 0.13 -20.58 -8.16
C ALA A 229 -0.56 -19.22 -8.38
N PHE A 230 0.23 -18.17 -8.58
CA PHE A 230 -0.22 -16.82 -8.97
C PHE A 230 0.32 -16.45 -10.37
N SER A 231 -0.06 -15.30 -10.91
CA SER A 231 0.28 -14.89 -12.29
C SER A 231 -0.29 -15.88 -13.32
N ARG A 232 -1.52 -16.35 -13.09
CA ARG A 232 -2.18 -17.42 -13.88
C ARG A 232 -3.08 -16.92 -15.01
N GLY A 233 -3.17 -15.60 -15.20
CA GLY A 233 -4.02 -14.96 -16.21
C GLY A 233 -3.29 -14.57 -17.48
N ASP A 234 -2.19 -15.28 -17.83
CA ASP A 234 -1.29 -14.94 -18.95
C ASP A 234 -0.68 -13.53 -18.86
N VAL A 235 -0.61 -12.98 -17.64
CA VAL A 235 0.10 -11.74 -17.32
C VAL A 235 1.27 -12.12 -16.42
N PRO A 236 2.53 -12.02 -16.88
CA PRO A 236 3.67 -12.36 -16.06
C PRO A 236 3.96 -11.28 -15.02
N THR A 237 4.54 -11.71 -13.91
CA THR A 237 4.86 -10.83 -12.79
C THR A 237 6.36 -10.70 -12.64
N LYS A 238 6.82 -9.51 -12.25
CA LYS A 238 8.25 -9.28 -12.04
C LYS A 238 8.69 -9.94 -10.75
N MET A 239 9.65 -10.84 -10.81
CA MET A 239 10.20 -11.57 -9.66
C MET A 239 11.49 -10.95 -9.13
N SER A 240 12.23 -10.23 -9.99
CA SER A 240 13.39 -9.46 -9.54
C SER A 240 13.60 -8.15 -10.27
N TRP A 241 14.33 -7.25 -9.61
CA TRP A 241 14.76 -5.97 -10.17
C TRP A 241 16.14 -5.58 -9.63
N ASP A 242 17.15 -5.62 -10.49
CA ASP A 242 18.51 -5.17 -10.18
C ASP A 242 18.77 -3.78 -10.76
N TRP A 243 18.74 -2.75 -9.92
CA TRP A 243 19.09 -1.37 -10.31
C TRP A 243 20.59 -1.14 -10.48
N SER A 244 21.46 -2.04 -9.98
CA SER A 244 22.92 -1.87 -10.05
C SER A 244 23.46 -1.96 -11.47
N THR A 245 22.69 -2.53 -12.39
CA THR A 245 23.04 -2.65 -13.80
C THR A 245 22.47 -1.52 -14.67
N ALA A 246 21.67 -0.63 -14.09
CA ALA A 246 21.10 0.52 -14.77
C ALA A 246 22.20 1.50 -15.26
N GLY A 247 21.89 2.29 -16.28
CA GLY A 247 22.76 3.33 -16.81
C GLY A 247 23.32 3.06 -18.21
N LYS A 248 23.03 1.90 -18.83
CA LYS A 248 23.51 1.60 -20.19
C LYS A 248 22.72 2.39 -21.23
N ARG A 249 23.44 2.89 -22.24
CA ARG A 249 22.89 3.57 -23.43
C ARG A 249 23.11 2.70 -24.66
N ASP A 250 22.26 2.87 -25.65
CA ASP A 250 22.43 2.29 -26.98
C ASP A 250 23.43 3.11 -27.82
N LYS A 251 23.64 2.66 -29.06
CA LYS A 251 24.55 3.31 -30.03
C LYS A 251 24.16 4.76 -30.38
N ASP A 252 22.90 5.12 -30.19
CA ASP A 252 22.35 6.45 -30.49
C ASP A 252 22.33 7.33 -29.22
N GLY A 253 22.92 6.85 -28.12
CA GLY A 253 23.00 7.54 -26.85
C GLY A 253 21.70 7.54 -26.05
N LYS A 254 20.66 6.81 -26.46
CA LYS A 254 19.40 6.69 -25.72
C LYS A 254 19.51 5.59 -24.65
N PRO A 255 18.72 5.62 -23.56
CA PRO A 255 18.72 4.51 -22.61
C PRO A 255 18.40 3.18 -23.30
N LEU A 256 19.26 2.18 -23.12
CA LEU A 256 19.14 0.89 -23.79
C LEU A 256 17.85 0.17 -23.37
N VAL A 257 17.17 -0.49 -24.31
CA VAL A 257 16.00 -1.34 -24.04
C VAL A 257 16.29 -2.72 -24.57
N VAL A 258 16.17 -3.75 -23.74
CA VAL A 258 16.28 -5.15 -24.14
C VAL A 258 15.01 -5.88 -23.75
N LYS A 259 14.48 -6.66 -24.70
CA LYS A 259 13.30 -7.49 -24.53
C LYS A 259 13.65 -8.97 -24.64
N ASN A 260 12.93 -9.84 -23.95
CA ASN A 260 12.98 -11.28 -24.21
C ASN A 260 12.17 -11.64 -25.47
N ASP A 261 12.16 -12.93 -25.82
CA ASP A 261 11.45 -13.46 -26.99
C ASP A 261 9.93 -13.27 -26.92
N GLU A 262 9.37 -13.11 -25.72
CA GLU A 262 7.96 -12.83 -25.45
C GLU A 262 7.63 -11.32 -25.51
N GLY A 263 8.63 -10.45 -25.71
CA GLY A 263 8.46 -9.01 -25.84
C GLY A 263 8.46 -8.22 -24.52
N HIS A 264 8.69 -8.88 -23.38
CA HIS A 264 8.81 -8.24 -22.07
C HIS A 264 10.16 -7.54 -21.94
N ASP A 265 10.16 -6.31 -21.42
CA ASP A 265 11.39 -5.58 -21.11
C ASP A 265 12.16 -6.32 -20.01
N VAL A 266 13.30 -6.92 -20.33
CA VAL A 266 14.20 -7.60 -19.36
C VAL A 266 15.36 -6.72 -18.93
N TYR A 267 15.66 -5.67 -19.69
CA TYR A 267 16.57 -4.60 -19.27
C TYR A 267 16.07 -3.25 -19.77
N LEU A 268 16.16 -2.24 -18.91
CA LEU A 268 15.98 -0.85 -19.29
C LEU A 268 17.14 -0.02 -18.75
N GLY A 269 17.81 0.79 -19.57
CA GLY A 269 18.91 1.65 -19.13
C GLY A 269 18.51 2.56 -17.98
N ILE A 270 17.24 2.96 -17.94
CA ILE A 270 16.65 3.78 -16.87
C ILE A 270 16.30 3.02 -15.59
N LYS A 271 16.39 1.69 -15.56
CA LYS A 271 15.90 0.86 -14.44
C LYS A 271 16.79 -0.34 -14.09
N GLY A 272 17.60 -0.88 -14.99
CA GLY A 272 18.40 -2.08 -14.79
C GLY A 272 17.72 -3.35 -15.29
N ASP A 273 18.12 -4.49 -14.74
CA ASP A 273 17.67 -5.82 -15.15
C ASP A 273 16.40 -6.27 -14.41
N PHE A 274 15.59 -7.09 -15.08
CA PHE A 274 14.37 -7.69 -14.55
C PHE A 274 14.30 -9.18 -14.88
N VAL A 275 13.70 -9.93 -13.96
CA VAL A 275 13.20 -11.28 -14.24
C VAL A 275 11.69 -11.27 -14.10
N TYR A 276 11.00 -11.86 -15.07
CA TYR A 276 9.57 -12.09 -15.05
C TYR A 276 9.30 -13.59 -15.03
N GLU A 277 8.22 -13.96 -14.35
CA GLU A 277 7.72 -15.33 -14.34
C GLU A 277 6.19 -15.32 -14.37
N ASP A 278 5.63 -16.39 -14.89
CA ASP A 278 4.22 -16.70 -15.02
C ASP A 278 3.89 -18.01 -14.28
N ASN A 279 2.63 -18.20 -13.90
CA ASN A 279 2.15 -19.39 -13.17
C ASN A 279 3.05 -19.78 -11.96
N VAL A 280 3.45 -18.77 -11.19
CA VAL A 280 4.48 -18.86 -10.17
C VAL A 280 3.97 -19.59 -8.93
N LYS A 281 4.71 -20.60 -8.48
CA LYS A 281 4.47 -21.28 -7.20
C LYS A 281 4.85 -20.34 -6.04
N PRO A 282 3.97 -20.08 -5.05
CA PRO A 282 4.30 -19.22 -3.92
C PRO A 282 5.43 -19.80 -3.07
N GLU A 283 6.17 -18.91 -2.42
CA GLU A 283 6.99 -19.27 -1.27
C GLU A 283 6.09 -19.30 -0.01
N TYR A 284 6.47 -20.07 1.01
CA TYR A 284 5.65 -20.27 2.19
C TYR A 284 6.36 -19.83 3.46
N VAL A 285 5.71 -18.99 4.28
CA VAL A 285 6.30 -18.44 5.52
C VAL A 285 5.33 -18.55 6.69
N TRP A 286 5.88 -18.70 7.91
CA TRP A 286 5.11 -18.48 9.13
C TRP A 286 4.74 -17.02 9.26
N PHE A 287 3.47 -16.76 9.56
CA PHE A 287 2.96 -15.42 9.69
C PHE A 287 1.98 -15.29 10.84
N ASN A 288 2.23 -14.34 11.73
CA ASN A 288 1.42 -14.06 12.93
C ASN A 288 0.65 -12.74 12.88
N GLY A 289 0.67 -12.05 11.74
CA GLY A 289 -0.06 -10.79 11.50
C GLY A 289 0.81 -9.56 11.66
N THR A 290 2.05 -9.72 12.11
CA THR A 290 3.01 -8.63 12.25
C THR A 290 3.91 -8.57 11.03
N VAL A 291 4.01 -7.38 10.43
CA VAL A 291 4.95 -7.09 9.35
C VAL A 291 5.94 -6.05 9.84
N THR A 292 7.21 -6.39 9.85
CA THR A 292 8.31 -5.45 10.11
C THR A 292 8.66 -4.76 8.80
N TYR A 293 8.84 -3.44 8.81
CA TYR A 293 9.25 -2.67 7.63
C TYR A 293 10.61 -2.02 7.90
N THR A 294 11.46 -1.99 6.88
CA THR A 294 12.64 -1.12 6.89
C THR A 294 12.18 0.32 6.60
N LEU A 295 12.47 1.24 7.49
CA LEU A 295 12.16 2.66 7.41
C LEU A 295 13.34 3.45 6.83
N ALA A 296 13.10 4.72 6.48
CA ALA A 296 14.10 5.56 5.81
C ALA A 296 15.33 5.88 6.70
N ASP A 297 15.14 5.88 8.01
CA ASP A 297 16.16 6.17 9.02
C ASP A 297 16.79 4.89 9.63
N ASP A 298 16.33 3.71 9.22
CA ASP A 298 16.89 2.44 9.69
C ASP A 298 18.32 2.26 9.16
N ARG A 299 19.22 1.94 10.08
CA ARG A 299 20.62 1.64 9.74
C ARG A 299 20.77 0.18 9.33
N ILE A 300 21.43 -0.03 8.20
CA ILE A 300 21.61 -1.31 7.56
C ILE A 300 23.07 -1.73 7.62
N ASP A 301 23.31 -2.93 8.16
CA ASP A 301 24.60 -3.60 8.01
C ASP A 301 24.60 -4.41 6.72
N LYS A 302 25.50 -4.06 5.80
CA LYS A 302 25.66 -4.72 4.50
C LYS A 302 25.96 -6.23 4.66
N ALA A 303 26.55 -6.65 5.77
CA ALA A 303 26.83 -8.06 6.06
C ALA A 303 25.56 -8.91 6.25
N ASN A 304 24.41 -8.28 6.50
CA ASN A 304 23.13 -8.98 6.71
C ASN A 304 22.29 -9.11 5.44
N GLN A 305 22.88 -8.89 4.26
CA GLN A 305 22.18 -9.08 3.00
C GLN A 305 21.69 -10.54 2.83
N PRO A 306 20.55 -10.74 2.16
CA PRO A 306 19.66 -9.70 1.62
C PRO A 306 18.81 -9.02 2.70
N ILE A 307 18.56 -7.71 2.54
CA ILE A 307 17.80 -6.90 3.50
C ILE A 307 16.31 -6.96 3.21
N TYR A 308 15.51 -7.30 4.22
CA TYR A 308 14.07 -7.30 4.08
C TYR A 308 13.51 -5.88 4.12
N ILE A 309 12.99 -5.38 3.01
CA ILE A 309 12.22 -4.12 2.97
C ILE A 309 10.94 -4.26 3.78
N ASN A 310 10.36 -5.45 3.74
CA ASN A 310 9.31 -5.86 4.65
C ASN A 310 9.43 -7.36 4.95
N ARG A 311 9.18 -7.74 6.19
CA ARG A 311 9.32 -9.12 6.68
C ARG A 311 8.06 -9.53 7.42
N PHE A 312 7.52 -10.67 7.02
CA PHE A 312 6.41 -11.31 7.72
C PHE A 312 7.00 -12.04 8.93
N GLU A 313 6.52 -11.69 10.12
CA GLU A 313 6.99 -12.31 11.37
C GLU A 313 6.10 -13.49 11.75
N GLY A 314 6.68 -14.49 12.40
CA GLY A 314 5.97 -15.67 12.86
C GLY A 314 6.91 -16.83 13.13
N SER A 315 6.40 -17.87 13.80
CA SER A 315 7.10 -19.14 14.01
C SER A 315 6.11 -20.27 14.26
N ALA A 316 6.55 -21.51 14.09
CA ALA A 316 5.71 -22.68 14.37
C ALA A 316 5.20 -22.74 15.83
N ASP A 317 5.99 -22.17 16.75
CA ASP A 317 5.87 -22.35 18.20
C ASP A 317 5.16 -21.19 18.91
N ASP A 318 4.81 -20.09 18.23
CA ASP A 318 4.22 -18.93 18.88
C ASP A 318 2.70 -19.05 19.15
N GLY A 319 2.08 -20.17 18.75
CA GLY A 319 0.66 -20.48 18.99
C GLY A 319 -0.34 -19.60 18.24
N LYS A 320 0.12 -18.68 17.39
CA LYS A 320 -0.73 -17.75 16.62
C LYS A 320 -0.37 -17.65 15.14
N SER A 321 0.77 -18.19 14.73
CA SER A 321 1.20 -18.19 13.33
C SER A 321 0.47 -19.24 12.50
N MET A 322 0.22 -18.90 11.24
CA MET A 322 -0.12 -19.84 10.18
C MET A 322 0.94 -19.78 9.07
N ILE A 323 1.06 -20.83 8.29
CA ILE A 323 1.84 -20.83 7.04
C ILE A 323 1.02 -20.15 5.97
N TRP A 324 1.57 -19.08 5.40
CA TRP A 324 0.96 -18.25 4.36
C TRP A 324 1.74 -18.34 3.03
N PRO A 325 1.05 -18.30 1.87
CA PRO A 325 1.71 -18.17 0.59
C PRO A 325 2.07 -16.70 0.33
N ILE A 326 3.29 -16.47 -0.12
CA ILE A 326 3.80 -15.15 -0.47
C ILE A 326 4.47 -15.15 -1.84
N LYS A 327 4.44 -14.00 -2.50
CA LYS A 327 5.42 -13.63 -3.51
C LYS A 327 6.64 -13.05 -2.82
N LEU A 328 7.81 -13.60 -3.13
CA LEU A 328 9.11 -13.08 -2.70
C LEU A 328 9.74 -12.35 -3.88
N PHE A 329 9.83 -11.02 -3.79
CA PHE A 329 10.51 -10.19 -4.80
C PHE A 329 11.95 -9.94 -4.39
N ARG A 330 12.89 -10.14 -5.30
CA ARG A 330 14.32 -9.89 -5.06
C ARG A 330 14.75 -8.60 -5.73
N GLY A 331 15.29 -7.68 -4.96
CA GLY A 331 15.78 -6.40 -5.44
C GLY A 331 17.29 -6.28 -5.28
N LYS A 332 17.88 -5.34 -6.02
CA LYS A 332 19.16 -4.75 -5.68
C LYS A 332 19.07 -3.26 -5.96
N GLN A 333 19.23 -2.43 -4.92
CA GLN A 333 18.88 -1.01 -4.98
C GLN A 333 19.95 -0.13 -4.33
N PRO A 334 20.03 1.17 -4.66
CA PRO A 334 21.02 2.04 -4.07
C PRO A 334 20.80 2.26 -2.57
N PHE A 335 21.92 2.43 -1.87
CA PHE A 335 22.04 2.58 -0.42
C PHE A 335 23.21 3.52 -0.13
N ASP A 336 23.09 4.37 0.88
CA ASP A 336 24.15 5.28 1.31
C ASP A 336 25.21 4.50 2.09
N ALA A 337 26.43 4.44 1.56
CA ALA A 337 27.48 3.57 2.05
C ALA A 337 28.04 3.99 3.42
N GLU A 338 27.96 5.27 3.77
CA GLU A 338 28.51 5.80 5.03
C GLU A 338 27.42 5.98 6.09
N ASN A 339 26.27 6.58 5.71
CA ASN A 339 25.14 6.73 6.64
C ASN A 339 24.43 5.40 6.92
N ARG A 340 24.67 4.41 6.05
CA ARG A 340 24.12 3.06 6.14
C ARG A 340 22.60 3.03 6.06
N THR A 341 21.99 3.80 5.18
CA THR A 341 20.53 3.88 5.00
C THR A 341 20.15 3.62 3.54
N LEU A 342 18.92 3.16 3.29
CA LEU A 342 18.41 3.09 1.91
C LEU A 342 18.25 4.51 1.36
N THR A 343 18.58 4.71 0.09
CA THR A 343 18.43 6.03 -0.53
C THR A 343 17.01 6.25 -1.03
N ILE A 344 16.57 7.50 -0.95
CA ILE A 344 15.39 8.01 -1.65
C ILE A 344 15.90 8.69 -2.91
N ASN A 345 15.41 8.24 -4.08
CA ASN A 345 15.99 8.60 -5.37
C ASN A 345 15.02 9.48 -6.17
N HIS A 346 15.53 10.58 -6.74
CA HIS A 346 14.78 11.37 -7.71
C HIS A 346 14.84 10.70 -9.09
N LEU A 347 13.82 9.90 -9.40
CA LEU A 347 13.82 9.08 -10.62
C LEU A 347 13.21 9.80 -11.83
N ALA A 348 12.19 10.62 -11.64
CA ALA A 348 11.35 11.15 -12.71
C ALA A 348 11.32 12.68 -12.71
N GLY A 349 11.58 13.28 -13.87
CA GLY A 349 11.64 14.73 -14.05
C GLY A 349 12.35 15.10 -15.35
N GLN A 350 12.23 16.35 -15.76
CA GLN A 350 12.96 16.91 -16.91
C GLN A 350 14.18 17.74 -16.47
N ASP A 351 14.44 17.78 -15.17
CA ASP A 351 15.62 18.43 -14.61
C ASP A 351 16.86 17.54 -14.68
N ASP A 352 18.04 18.15 -14.51
CA ASP A 352 19.36 17.51 -14.57
C ASP A 352 19.61 16.46 -13.48
N SER A 353 18.76 16.35 -12.46
CA SER A 353 18.91 15.41 -11.36
C SER A 353 18.05 14.16 -11.48
N ALA A 354 17.03 14.15 -12.35
CA ALA A 354 16.17 12.98 -12.55
C ALA A 354 16.95 11.81 -13.19
N TYR A 355 16.94 10.63 -12.54
CA TYR A 355 17.68 9.47 -13.02
C TYR A 355 17.21 9.00 -14.41
N TRP A 356 15.91 8.93 -14.68
CA TRP A 356 15.40 8.41 -15.96
C TRP A 356 15.78 9.26 -17.18
N THR A 357 16.14 10.53 -16.97
CA THR A 357 16.57 11.43 -18.04
C THR A 357 18.09 11.42 -18.19
N ASN A 358 18.81 11.41 -17.06
CA ASN A 358 20.25 11.69 -17.05
C ASN A 358 21.13 10.46 -16.83
N LEU A 359 20.57 9.39 -16.23
CA LEU A 359 21.28 8.17 -15.83
C LEU A 359 22.44 8.43 -14.84
N ASN A 360 22.29 9.42 -13.96
CA ASN A 360 23.29 9.80 -12.96
C ASN A 360 22.77 9.53 -11.54
N TRP A 361 23.33 8.51 -10.87
CA TRP A 361 22.92 8.13 -9.52
C TRP A 361 23.27 9.17 -8.47
N ASP A 362 24.46 9.78 -8.52
CA ASP A 362 24.88 10.76 -7.52
C ASP A 362 23.92 11.96 -7.46
N LYS A 363 23.57 12.52 -8.63
CA LYS A 363 22.60 13.62 -8.70
C LYS A 363 21.20 13.17 -8.24
N ALA A 364 20.75 11.99 -8.67
CA ALA A 364 19.42 11.49 -8.35
C ALA A 364 19.24 11.18 -6.85
N ILE A 365 20.26 10.59 -6.22
CA ILE A 365 20.27 10.29 -4.79
C ILE A 365 20.36 11.59 -4.00
N ALA A 366 21.28 12.49 -4.36
CA ALA A 366 21.43 13.76 -3.66
C ALA A 366 20.13 14.59 -3.68
N ALA A 367 19.48 14.71 -4.84
CA ALA A 367 18.22 15.43 -4.97
C ALA A 367 17.08 14.74 -4.20
N GLY A 368 16.96 13.41 -4.31
CA GLY A 368 15.91 12.65 -3.63
C GLY A 368 16.02 12.66 -2.11
N MET A 369 17.23 12.50 -1.58
CA MET A 369 17.51 12.57 -0.14
C MET A 369 17.27 13.99 0.40
N ALA A 370 17.72 15.03 -0.32
CA ALA A 370 17.48 16.41 0.06
C ALA A 370 15.98 16.75 0.08
N ALA A 371 15.22 16.33 -0.93
CA ALA A 371 13.77 16.52 -0.98
C ALA A 371 13.04 15.80 0.16
N ALA A 372 13.57 14.66 0.62
CA ALA A 372 13.05 13.91 1.76
C ALA A 372 13.55 14.43 3.12
N GLY A 373 14.42 15.46 3.16
CA GLY A 373 15.03 15.97 4.39
C GLY A 373 15.98 14.96 5.06
N GLN A 374 16.55 14.02 4.30
CA GLN A 374 17.45 12.99 4.79
C GLN A 374 18.92 13.31 4.41
N PRO A 375 19.90 12.98 5.27
CA PRO A 375 21.31 13.20 4.95
C PRO A 375 21.78 12.24 3.86
N TYR A 376 22.61 12.73 2.95
CA TYR A 376 23.35 11.90 1.98
C TYR A 376 24.85 12.15 2.17
N SER A 377 25.62 11.07 2.30
CA SER A 377 27.08 11.14 2.49
C SER A 377 27.85 11.55 1.24
N GLY A 378 27.21 11.47 0.07
CA GLY A 378 27.88 11.59 -1.23
C GLY A 378 28.47 10.27 -1.72
N LYS A 379 28.31 9.16 -0.98
CA LYS A 379 28.75 7.83 -1.40
C LYS A 379 27.59 6.85 -1.35
N TYR A 380 27.39 6.14 -2.44
CA TYR A 380 26.40 5.07 -2.52
C TYR A 380 27.05 3.76 -2.95
N ASP A 381 26.36 2.67 -2.62
CA ASP A 381 26.60 1.32 -3.12
C ASP A 381 25.23 0.68 -3.39
N PHE A 382 25.21 -0.55 -3.86
CA PHE A 382 24.00 -1.33 -4.05
C PHE A 382 23.88 -2.44 -3.01
N ILE A 383 22.65 -2.64 -2.54
CA ILE A 383 22.31 -3.64 -1.54
C ILE A 383 21.24 -4.58 -2.08
N GLU A 384 21.44 -5.89 -1.90
CA GLU A 384 20.41 -6.89 -2.17
C GLU A 384 19.26 -6.77 -1.17
N THR A 385 18.04 -6.83 -1.67
CA THR A 385 16.83 -6.65 -0.88
C THR A 385 15.79 -7.72 -1.19
N ILE A 386 14.92 -7.98 -0.22
CA ILE A 386 13.76 -8.86 -0.37
C ILE A 386 12.51 -8.10 0.08
N GLY A 387 11.44 -8.22 -0.70
CA GLY A 387 10.09 -7.87 -0.26
C GLY A 387 9.18 -9.09 -0.25
N MET A 388 8.21 -9.08 0.64
CA MET A 388 7.19 -10.15 0.76
C MET A 388 5.80 -9.59 0.50
N TRP A 389 5.04 -10.18 -0.40
CA TRP A 389 3.63 -9.83 -0.62
C TRP A 389 2.76 -11.06 -0.41
N PRO A 390 1.66 -10.94 0.35
CA PRO A 390 0.76 -12.07 0.54
C PRO A 390 0.05 -12.35 -0.78
N ILE A 391 -0.17 -13.64 -1.05
CA ILE A 391 -1.00 -14.09 -2.18
C ILE A 391 -2.38 -14.42 -1.65
N THR A 392 -3.40 -13.68 -2.11
CA THR A 392 -4.76 -13.72 -1.53
C THR A 392 -5.87 -13.84 -2.56
N HIS A 393 -5.58 -13.66 -3.84
CA HIS A 393 -6.51 -13.79 -4.96
C HIS A 393 -6.06 -14.89 -5.92
N MET A 394 -6.79 -15.08 -7.02
CA MET A 394 -6.64 -16.22 -7.92
C MET A 394 -6.89 -17.54 -7.18
N VAL A 395 -7.98 -17.60 -6.42
CA VAL A 395 -8.38 -18.85 -5.76
C VAL A 395 -8.82 -19.86 -6.82
N ALA A 396 -8.11 -20.98 -6.90
CA ALA A 396 -8.33 -22.00 -7.92
C ALA A 396 -9.57 -22.87 -7.61
N PRO A 397 -10.15 -23.55 -8.63
CA PRO A 397 -11.13 -24.59 -8.42
C PRO A 397 -10.65 -25.66 -7.42
N LYS A 398 -11.59 -26.24 -6.65
CA LYS A 398 -11.29 -27.19 -5.57
C LYS A 398 -10.48 -28.42 -6.01
N ASP A 399 -10.65 -28.87 -7.25
CA ASP A 399 -9.93 -29.99 -7.87
C ASP A 399 -8.51 -29.63 -8.31
N LYS A 400 -8.16 -28.34 -8.21
CA LYS A 400 -6.81 -27.79 -8.44
C LYS A 400 -6.16 -27.27 -7.16
N ALA A 401 -6.79 -27.47 -6.00
CA ALA A 401 -6.16 -27.19 -4.72
C ALA A 401 -4.91 -28.08 -4.54
N VAL A 402 -3.95 -27.58 -3.76
CA VAL A 402 -2.69 -28.29 -3.49
C VAL A 402 -2.98 -29.67 -2.91
N ALA A 403 -2.44 -30.71 -3.55
CA ALA A 403 -2.64 -32.09 -3.12
C ALA A 403 -1.69 -32.48 -1.98
N CYS A 404 -2.05 -33.50 -1.19
CA CYS A 404 -1.26 -33.96 -0.04
C CYS A 404 0.20 -34.24 -0.39
N ALA A 405 0.43 -34.94 -1.50
CA ALA A 405 1.76 -35.33 -1.96
C ALA A 405 2.64 -34.11 -2.30
N GLU A 406 2.06 -32.97 -2.70
CA GLU A 406 2.84 -31.79 -3.03
C GLU A 406 3.50 -31.16 -1.80
N CYS A 407 3.00 -31.42 -0.59
CA CYS A 407 3.60 -30.94 0.66
C CYS A 407 4.36 -32.04 1.40
N HIS A 408 3.87 -33.29 1.34
CA HIS A 408 4.40 -34.40 2.15
C HIS A 408 5.45 -35.27 1.43
N ALA A 409 5.64 -35.11 0.12
CA ALA A 409 6.73 -35.78 -0.59
C ALA A 409 8.08 -35.09 -0.35
N SER A 410 9.17 -35.81 -0.65
CA SER A 410 10.50 -35.21 -0.78
C SER A 410 10.52 -34.18 -1.92
N ASN A 411 11.27 -33.11 -1.73
CA ASN A 411 11.19 -31.83 -2.43
C ASN A 411 9.79 -31.19 -2.45
N GLY A 412 9.03 -31.38 -1.37
CA GLY A 412 7.68 -30.82 -1.21
C GLY A 412 7.67 -29.30 -1.11
N ARG A 413 6.49 -28.69 -1.30
CA ARG A 413 6.23 -27.24 -1.25
C ARG A 413 6.76 -26.57 0.02
N LEU A 414 6.73 -27.28 1.16
CA LEU A 414 7.17 -26.76 2.46
C LEU A 414 8.63 -27.10 2.79
N GLU A 415 9.33 -27.87 1.95
CA GLU A 415 10.69 -28.33 2.24
C GLU A 415 11.72 -27.21 2.24
N LYS A 416 11.52 -26.21 1.37
CA LYS A 416 12.32 -24.97 1.37
C LYS A 416 12.02 -24.06 2.56
N GLY A 417 11.12 -24.44 3.47
CA GLY A 417 10.84 -23.78 4.74
C GLY A 417 12.02 -23.72 5.72
N ARG A 418 13.24 -24.13 5.31
CA ARG A 418 14.49 -23.67 5.93
C ARG A 418 14.70 -22.19 5.64
N TRP A 419 14.04 -21.41 6.47
CA TRP A 419 14.31 -20.03 6.85
C TRP A 419 15.75 -19.56 6.51
N PRO A 420 15.95 -18.45 5.76
CA PRO A 420 17.24 -17.79 5.73
C PRO A 420 17.48 -17.17 7.10
N LEU A 421 18.30 -17.86 7.91
CA LEU A 421 19.10 -17.38 9.03
C LEU A 421 18.43 -16.35 9.96
N HIS A 422 18.27 -16.72 11.22
CA HIS A 422 18.39 -15.74 12.30
C HIS A 422 19.61 -14.83 12.00
N PRO A 423 19.49 -13.49 11.94
CA PRO A 423 20.64 -12.70 12.33
C PRO A 423 20.93 -13.14 13.77
N GLY A 424 22.19 -13.47 14.07
CA GLY A 424 22.61 -13.84 15.42
C GLY A 424 22.10 -12.83 16.47
N PRO A 425 22.09 -13.21 17.76
CA PRO A 425 21.55 -12.36 18.82
C PRO A 425 22.08 -10.93 18.67
N GLN A 426 21.16 -9.98 18.51
CA GLN A 426 21.53 -8.57 18.40
C GLN A 426 22.43 -8.18 19.58
N PRO A 427 23.53 -7.43 19.34
CA PRO A 427 24.33 -6.93 20.44
C PRO A 427 23.43 -6.05 21.31
N ARG A 428 23.30 -6.41 22.58
CA ARG A 428 22.62 -5.57 23.57
C ARG A 428 23.28 -4.19 23.54
N PRO A 429 22.52 -3.09 23.67
CA PRO A 429 23.10 -1.76 23.83
C PRO A 429 24.07 -1.79 25.03
N PRO A 430 25.18 -1.02 25.00
CA PRO A 430 26.16 -1.02 26.07
C PRO A 430 25.49 -0.52 27.36
N GLY A 431 25.04 -1.47 28.18
CA GLY A 431 24.57 -1.22 29.53
C GLY A 431 25.77 -0.90 30.40
N ASN A 432 25.72 0.26 31.06
CA ASN A 432 26.71 0.74 32.00
C ASN A 432 27.26 -0.39 32.89
N ALA A 433 28.58 -0.57 32.82
CA ALA A 433 29.32 -1.41 33.74
C ALA A 433 29.21 -0.84 35.16
N ARG A 434 28.31 -1.39 35.97
CA ARG A 434 28.39 -1.45 37.44
C ARG A 434 27.40 -2.52 37.90
N HIS A 435 27.88 -3.39 38.79
CA HIS A 435 27.23 -4.60 39.33
C HIS A 435 27.38 -5.88 38.50
N ARG A 436 28.64 -6.35 38.35
CA ARG A 436 28.94 -7.78 38.44
C ARG A 436 29.51 -8.06 39.81
N ARG A 437 28.77 -8.80 40.64
CA ARG A 437 29.25 -9.79 41.60
C ARG A 437 28.01 -10.44 42.21
N LEU A 438 28.10 -11.76 42.37
CA LEU A 438 27.09 -12.69 42.89
C LEU A 438 26.12 -13.19 41.82
N ASP A 439 26.50 -14.29 41.18
CA ASP A 439 25.64 -15.49 41.08
C ASP A 439 26.41 -16.62 40.39
N ALA A 440 27.25 -17.26 41.18
CA ALA A 440 27.76 -18.60 40.91
C ALA A 440 27.67 -19.37 42.22
N ARG A 441 26.47 -19.84 42.54
CA ARG A 441 26.16 -20.91 43.53
C ARG A 441 24.65 -21.07 43.59
N ARG A 442 24.13 -22.11 42.93
CA ARG A 442 23.02 -22.99 43.35
C ARG A 442 22.45 -23.72 42.14
N ALA A 443 23.21 -24.71 41.67
CA ALA A 443 22.63 -25.92 41.13
C ALA A 443 22.74 -26.97 42.24
N ASP A 444 21.78 -26.99 43.16
CA ASP A 444 21.38 -28.22 43.85
C ASP A 444 20.09 -28.00 44.66
N ALA A 445 19.40 -29.11 44.95
CA ALA A 445 18.18 -29.26 45.73
C ALA A 445 16.84 -29.16 44.98
N ALA A 446 16.47 -30.29 44.40
CA ALA A 446 15.09 -30.74 44.32
C ALA A 446 14.49 -31.06 45.72
N ARG A 447 13.14 -31.06 45.76
CA ARG A 447 12.22 -31.59 46.80
C ARG A 447 11.84 -30.64 47.95
N ARG A 448 10.56 -30.22 48.00
CA ARG A 448 9.52 -30.64 48.98
C ARG A 448 8.30 -29.70 49.00
N HIS A 449 7.11 -30.33 49.10
CA HIS A 449 5.82 -29.91 49.69
C HIS A 449 5.15 -28.56 49.33
N ARG A 450 4.02 -28.67 48.59
CA ARG A 450 2.59 -28.33 48.90
C ARG A 450 2.21 -27.19 49.90
N PRO A 451 0.96 -26.67 49.84
CA PRO A 451 0.61 -25.29 49.47
C PRO A 451 0.06 -24.46 50.65
N TRP A 452 -0.06 -23.13 50.49
CA TRP A 452 -0.99 -22.33 51.32
C TRP A 452 -1.53 -21.08 50.64
N LEU A 453 -2.76 -20.76 51.04
CA LEU A 453 -3.68 -19.72 50.59
C LEU A 453 -3.28 -18.33 51.08
N GLY A 454 -3.82 -17.27 50.44
CA GLY A 454 -3.99 -15.98 51.13
C GLY A 454 -3.92 -14.76 50.21
N PRO A 455 -5.01 -13.98 50.07
CA PRO A 455 -5.13 -12.87 49.11
C PRO A 455 -4.59 -11.57 49.71
N HIS A 456 -4.27 -10.56 48.91
CA HIS A 456 -4.69 -9.18 49.22
C HIS A 456 -4.52 -8.24 48.02
N ARG A 457 -5.56 -7.40 47.90
CA ARG A 457 -5.78 -6.27 46.99
C ARG A 457 -4.62 -5.28 47.04
N HIS A 458 -4.33 -4.60 45.94
CA HIS A 458 -4.48 -3.14 45.86
C HIS A 458 -4.39 -2.63 44.42
N CYS A 459 -5.42 -1.85 44.09
CA CYS A 459 -5.56 -1.03 42.90
C CYS A 459 -4.92 0.32 43.22
N GLN A 460 -3.96 0.78 42.40
CA GLN A 460 -3.60 2.19 42.32
C GLN A 460 -3.03 2.50 40.93
N THR A 461 -3.87 3.13 40.12
CA THR A 461 -3.59 4.32 39.30
C THR A 461 -2.13 4.65 39.00
N GLN A 462 -1.74 4.57 37.71
CA GLN A 462 -0.73 5.47 37.15
C GLN A 462 -1.15 5.99 35.77
N ALA A 463 -0.88 7.28 35.61
CA ALA A 463 -1.32 8.15 34.55
C ALA A 463 -0.69 7.82 33.19
N LEU A 464 -1.54 7.68 32.16
CA LEU A 464 -1.12 7.69 30.77
C LEU A 464 -0.88 9.15 30.33
N ARG A 465 0.40 9.54 30.22
CA ARG A 465 0.79 10.70 29.41
C ARG A 465 0.64 10.31 27.93
N GLY A 466 -0.47 10.72 27.32
CA GLY A 466 -0.63 10.66 25.87
C GLY A 466 0.30 11.65 25.20
N ARG A 467 1.27 11.16 24.42
CA ARG A 467 1.93 11.95 23.38
C ARG A 467 1.16 11.73 22.09
N SER A 468 0.54 12.80 21.60
CA SER A 468 -0.12 12.86 20.32
C SER A 468 0.91 12.77 19.19
N TRP A 469 0.68 11.84 18.27
CA TRP A 469 1.38 11.75 17.00
C TRP A 469 0.78 12.79 16.05
N HIS A 470 1.51 13.85 15.74
CA HIS A 470 1.24 14.73 14.59
C HIS A 470 2.10 14.25 13.42
N ALA A 471 1.47 13.69 12.38
CA ALA A 471 2.08 13.49 11.08
C ALA A 471 1.62 14.61 10.16
N PHE A 472 2.50 15.59 9.95
CA PHE A 472 2.37 16.61 8.90
C PHE A 472 2.94 16.03 7.59
N MET A 473 2.13 16.00 6.54
CA MET A 473 2.59 15.94 5.16
C MET A 473 1.65 16.81 4.34
N TYR A 474 2.14 17.97 3.88
CA TYR A 474 1.85 18.59 2.58
C TYR A 474 2.68 19.88 2.53
N SER A 475 3.69 19.92 1.66
CA SER A 475 4.21 21.18 1.14
C SER A 475 4.70 20.94 -0.29
N SER A 476 3.88 21.36 -1.24
CA SER A 476 4.31 21.68 -2.60
C SER A 476 4.76 23.14 -2.60
N VAL A 477 6.05 23.39 -2.78
CA VAL A 477 6.57 24.74 -3.06
C VAL A 477 6.49 24.96 -4.56
N SER A 478 5.49 25.74 -4.97
CA SER A 478 5.43 26.36 -6.29
C SER A 478 6.26 27.65 -6.26
N ASN A 479 7.37 27.67 -6.97
CA ASN A 479 8.15 28.88 -7.24
C ASN A 479 7.64 29.48 -8.56
N ALA A 480 6.83 30.53 -8.47
CA ALA A 480 6.50 31.40 -9.59
C ALA A 480 7.13 32.78 -9.32
N SER A 481 8.08 33.15 -10.17
CA SER A 481 8.73 34.45 -10.21
C SER A 481 7.69 35.56 -10.41
N GLY A 482 7.86 36.65 -9.66
CA GLY A 482 6.89 37.71 -9.52
C GLY A 482 6.77 38.70 -10.67
N THR A 483 5.66 39.43 -10.64
CA THR A 483 5.54 40.82 -11.05
C THR A 483 4.53 41.45 -10.11
N GLY A 484 4.98 42.42 -9.30
CA GLY A 484 4.14 43.07 -8.31
C GLY A 484 3.10 44.00 -8.93
N HIS A 485 1.99 44.18 -8.23
CA HIS A 485 1.29 45.47 -8.05
C HIS A 485 0.31 45.30 -6.88
N ARG A 486 0.47 46.13 -5.84
CA ARG A 486 -0.57 46.49 -4.86
C ARG A 486 -1.55 47.44 -5.58
N PRO A 487 -2.87 47.48 -5.27
CA PRO A 487 -3.33 48.14 -4.04
C PRO A 487 -4.69 47.69 -3.42
N CYS A 488 -4.89 48.20 -2.20
CA CYS A 488 -6.11 48.36 -1.38
C CYS A 488 -6.87 47.11 -0.92
#